data_AF-A0A1I4E0L5-F1
#
_entry.id   AF-A0A1I4E0L5-F1
#
_cell.length_a   1.000
_cell.length_b   1.000
_cell.length_c   1.000
_cell.angle_alpha   90.00
_cell.angle_beta   90.00
_cell.angle_gamma   90.00
#
_symmetry.space_group_name_H-M   'P 1'
#
loop_
_entity.id
_entity.type
_entity.pdbx_description
1 polymer ?
#
loop_
_entity_poly.entity_id
_entity_poly.type
_entity_poly.pdbx_seq_one_letter_code
_entity_poly.pdbx_strand_id
1 'polypeptide(L)'
;MQAGFALAHPIFIIVAAGTLVCVFLRGATHKFFDFTWFSHILAEYRILPGAIAVPAAALLTVLEVAVAFGLVVPQTRPVAAFAAAALLLIYVAAMAANLLRGRTRIDCGCGGAGQGISWLLVARNVALTGLALIAAQNAAPIDFGAFGWLVAGAGIASFWLLIIGLEKLAENLSYLAAADDNAHDHQHHHLETH
;
A
#
# COMPACT_ATOMS: atom_id res chain seq x y z
N MET A 1 15.43 -24.13 -21.96
CA MET A 1 15.37 -22.68 -21.66
C MET A 1 13.93 -22.19 -21.78
N GLN A 2 13.03 -22.59 -20.85
CA GLN A 2 11.58 -22.29 -20.90
C GLN A 2 11.06 -21.55 -19.64
N ALA A 3 11.95 -21.13 -18.74
CA ALA A 3 11.56 -20.49 -17.47
C ALA A 3 11.07 -19.03 -17.61
N GLY A 4 11.27 -18.39 -18.78
CA GLY A 4 10.87 -17.00 -19.01
C GLY A 4 9.39 -16.80 -19.39
N PHE A 5 8.67 -17.86 -19.78
CA PHE A 5 7.30 -17.74 -20.31
C PHE A 5 6.19 -17.75 -19.25
N ALA A 6 6.48 -18.24 -18.03
CA ALA A 6 5.44 -18.42 -17.00
C ALA A 6 5.00 -17.10 -16.34
N LEU A 7 5.91 -16.15 -16.13
CA LEU A 7 5.61 -14.86 -15.47
C LEU A 7 4.96 -13.82 -16.41
N ALA A 8 5.02 -14.06 -17.73
CA ALA A 8 4.47 -13.16 -18.74
C ALA A 8 3.07 -13.61 -19.24
N HIS A 9 2.45 -14.62 -18.63
CA HIS A 9 1.10 -15.02 -19.02
C HIS A 9 0.13 -13.85 -18.76
N PRO A 10 -0.70 -13.42 -19.74
CA PRO A 10 -1.51 -12.21 -19.61
C PRO A 10 -2.47 -12.18 -18.42
N ILE A 11 -2.84 -13.35 -17.90
CA ILE A 11 -3.64 -13.47 -16.68
C ILE A 11 -2.94 -12.89 -15.45
N PHE A 12 -1.63 -13.11 -15.29
CA PHE A 12 -0.87 -12.55 -14.17
C PHE A 12 -0.80 -11.03 -14.27
N ILE A 13 -0.69 -10.51 -15.49
CA ILE A 13 -0.64 -9.08 -15.74
C ILE A 13 -1.99 -8.41 -15.39
N ILE A 14 -3.12 -9.04 -15.73
CA ILE A 14 -4.46 -8.54 -15.37
C ILE A 14 -4.69 -8.62 -13.87
N VAL A 15 -4.34 -9.75 -13.23
CA VAL A 15 -4.49 -9.91 -11.78
C VAL A 15 -3.62 -8.89 -11.03
N ALA A 16 -2.38 -8.68 -11.46
CA ALA A 16 -1.49 -7.68 -10.89
C ALA A 16 -2.05 -6.26 -11.05
N ALA A 17 -2.48 -5.88 -12.26
CA ALA A 17 -3.06 -4.56 -12.52
C ALA A 17 -4.35 -4.34 -11.72
N GLY A 18 -5.26 -5.32 -11.70
CA GLY A 18 -6.51 -5.24 -10.94
C GLY A 18 -6.28 -5.12 -9.43
N THR A 19 -5.33 -5.88 -8.89
CA THR A 19 -4.94 -5.78 -7.47
C THR A 19 -4.42 -4.38 -7.14
N LEU A 20 -3.55 -3.82 -7.99
CA LEU A 20 -3.03 -2.46 -7.80
C LEU A 20 -4.15 -1.42 -7.88
N VAL A 21 -5.08 -1.55 -8.82
CA VAL A 21 -6.26 -0.67 -8.92
C VAL A 21 -7.05 -0.69 -7.60
N CYS A 22 -7.32 -1.86 -7.03
CA CYS A 22 -8.02 -1.94 -5.74
C CYS A 22 -7.25 -1.23 -4.62
N VAL A 23 -5.92 -1.40 -4.55
CA VAL A 23 -5.07 -0.76 -3.54
C VAL A 23 -5.07 0.75 -3.68
N PHE A 24 -4.83 1.28 -4.88
CA PHE A 24 -4.79 2.72 -5.13
C PHE A 24 -6.16 3.38 -4.95
N LEU A 25 -7.25 2.73 -5.39
CA LEU A 25 -8.60 3.25 -5.17
C LEU A 25 -8.95 3.32 -3.69
N ARG A 26 -8.64 2.29 -2.89
CA ARG A 26 -8.87 2.33 -1.44
C ARG A 26 -8.05 3.45 -0.79
N GLY A 27 -6.76 3.56 -1.11
CA GLY A 27 -5.92 4.64 -0.60
C GLY A 27 -6.46 6.03 -0.95
N ALA A 28 -6.86 6.22 -2.21
CA ALA A 28 -7.46 7.46 -2.69
C ALA A 28 -8.79 7.76 -1.97
N THR A 29 -9.66 6.77 -1.75
CA THR A 29 -10.92 7.01 -1.03
C THR A 29 -10.68 7.51 0.39
N HIS A 30 -9.77 6.89 1.15
CA HIS A 30 -9.47 7.33 2.51
C HIS A 30 -8.87 8.74 2.55
N LYS A 31 -8.00 9.09 1.59
CA LYS A 31 -7.39 10.42 1.50
C LYS A 31 -8.35 11.50 1.00
N PHE A 32 -9.34 11.12 0.20
CA PHE A 32 -10.34 12.05 -0.29
C PHE A 32 -11.33 12.43 0.83
N PHE A 33 -11.75 11.47 1.64
CA PHE A 33 -12.67 11.73 2.75
C PHE A 33 -11.98 12.43 3.94
N ASP A 34 -10.73 12.10 4.25
CA ASP A 34 -9.99 12.68 5.39
C ASP A 34 -8.73 13.44 4.95
N PHE A 35 -8.86 14.30 3.95
CA PHE A 35 -7.72 15.02 3.35
C PHE A 35 -6.94 15.88 4.35
N THR A 36 -7.64 16.57 5.25
CA THR A 36 -7.02 17.40 6.29
C THR A 36 -6.14 16.55 7.21
N TRP A 37 -6.67 15.43 7.69
CA TRP A 37 -5.93 14.47 8.50
C TRP A 37 -4.70 13.91 7.78
N PHE A 38 -4.85 13.52 6.51
CA PHE A 38 -3.74 13.01 5.70
C PHE A 38 -2.63 14.06 5.53
N SER A 39 -2.98 15.33 5.33
CA SER A 39 -1.99 16.41 5.21
C SER A 39 -1.20 16.64 6.51
N HIS A 40 -1.85 16.46 7.67
CA HIS A 40 -1.20 16.51 8.97
C HIS A 40 -0.24 15.34 9.16
N ILE A 41 -0.69 14.12 8.86
CA ILE A 41 0.17 12.92 8.88
C ILE A 41 1.40 13.14 8.00
N LEU A 42 1.24 13.62 6.77
CA LEU A 42 2.36 13.84 5.86
C LEU A 42 3.34 14.89 6.38
N ALA A 43 2.86 15.93 7.07
CA ALA A 43 3.72 16.87 7.78
C ALA A 43 4.50 16.21 8.93
N GLU A 44 3.89 15.24 9.63
CA GLU A 44 4.54 14.49 10.71
C GLU A 44 5.68 13.59 10.22
N TYR A 45 5.69 13.14 8.95
CA TYR A 45 6.81 12.40 8.38
C TYR A 45 8.12 13.22 8.41
N ARG A 46 8.07 14.56 8.56
CA ARG A 46 9.22 15.48 8.60
C ARG A 46 10.20 15.32 7.42
N ILE A 47 9.72 14.80 6.29
CA ILE A 47 10.49 14.69 5.05
C ILE A 47 10.36 15.99 4.25
N LEU A 48 9.20 16.64 4.33
CA LEU A 48 8.88 17.89 3.65
C LEU A 48 8.63 19.03 4.66
N PRO A 49 9.01 20.28 4.38
CA PRO A 49 8.61 21.43 5.17
C PRO A 49 7.08 21.56 5.21
N GLY A 50 6.53 21.98 6.35
CA GLY A 50 5.07 22.02 6.58
C GLY A 50 4.30 22.82 5.52
N ALA A 51 4.92 23.85 4.94
CA ALA A 51 4.32 24.67 3.88
C ALA A 51 3.99 23.90 2.59
N ILE A 52 4.71 22.80 2.30
CA ILE A 52 4.47 21.98 1.10
C ILE A 52 3.76 20.66 1.40
N ALA A 53 3.44 20.36 2.67
CA ALA A 53 2.75 19.13 3.04
C ALA A 53 1.35 19.04 2.40
N VAL A 54 0.58 20.14 2.43
CA VAL A 54 -0.76 20.21 1.82
C VAL A 54 -0.72 20.04 0.28
N PRO A 55 0.09 20.80 -0.49
CA PRO A 55 0.16 20.58 -1.94
C PRO A 55 0.76 19.23 -2.31
N ALA A 56 1.70 18.68 -1.52
CA ALA A 56 2.22 17.33 -1.74
C ALA A 56 1.13 16.27 -1.48
N ALA A 57 0.33 16.42 -0.44
CA ALA A 57 -0.80 15.53 -0.17
C ALA A 57 -1.82 15.56 -1.31
N ALA A 58 -2.18 16.74 -1.82
CA ALA A 58 -3.09 16.89 -2.95
C ALA A 58 -2.51 16.24 -4.21
N LEU A 59 -1.25 16.52 -4.54
CA LEU A 59 -0.57 15.93 -5.69
C LEU A 59 -0.53 14.40 -5.59
N LEU A 60 -0.24 13.86 -4.42
CA LEU A 60 -0.15 12.43 -4.19
C LEU A 60 -1.51 11.76 -4.38
N THR A 61 -2.59 12.32 -3.82
CA THR A 61 -3.97 11.83 -4.04
C THR A 61 -4.34 11.86 -5.53
N VAL A 62 -4.03 12.94 -6.25
CA VAL A 62 -4.30 13.04 -7.69
C VAL A 62 -3.51 11.98 -8.47
N LEU A 63 -2.24 11.78 -8.13
CA LEU A 63 -1.40 10.76 -8.78
C LEU A 63 -1.92 9.34 -8.53
N GLU A 64 -2.39 9.03 -7.32
CA GLU A 64 -2.97 7.72 -7.01
C GLU A 64 -4.23 7.44 -7.84
N VAL A 65 -5.11 8.43 -7.95
CA VAL A 65 -6.32 8.33 -8.78
C VAL A 65 -5.95 8.17 -10.25
N ALA A 66 -5.02 8.99 -10.75
CA ALA A 66 -4.56 8.92 -12.14
C ALA A 66 -3.92 7.56 -12.47
N VAL A 67 -3.13 7.00 -11.54
CA VAL A 67 -2.53 5.66 -11.68
C VAL A 67 -3.61 4.58 -11.69
N ALA A 68 -4.59 4.64 -10.79
CA ALA A 68 -5.69 3.68 -10.76
C ALA A 68 -6.45 3.65 -12.10
N PHE A 69 -6.85 4.80 -12.64
CA PHE A 69 -7.52 4.88 -13.94
C PHE A 69 -6.60 4.48 -15.10
N GLY A 70 -5.33 4.90 -15.06
CA GLY A 70 -4.35 4.58 -16.09
C GLY A 70 -4.02 3.09 -16.19
N LEU A 71 -4.13 2.34 -15.09
CA LEU A 71 -3.94 0.90 -15.05
C LEU A 71 -5.10 0.11 -15.69
N VAL A 72 -6.31 0.68 -15.73
CA VAL A 72 -7.50 0.04 -16.32
C VAL A 72 -7.43 0.06 -17.84
N VAL A 73 -6.90 1.15 -18.42
CA VAL A 73 -6.82 1.34 -19.87
C VAL A 73 -5.56 0.63 -20.41
N PRO A 74 -5.68 -0.42 -21.27
CA PRO A 74 -4.54 -1.22 -21.71
C PRO A 74 -3.40 -0.42 -22.36
N GLN A 75 -3.73 0.65 -23.08
CA GLN A 75 -2.80 1.52 -23.78
C GLN A 75 -1.93 2.36 -22.83
N THR A 76 -2.49 2.82 -21.71
CA THR A 76 -1.78 3.62 -20.70
C THR A 76 -1.19 2.77 -19.59
N ARG A 77 -1.60 1.50 -19.48
CA ARG A 77 -1.22 0.60 -18.39
C ARG A 77 0.28 0.52 -18.15
N PRO A 78 1.18 0.36 -19.15
CA PRO A 78 2.61 0.28 -18.89
C PRO A 78 3.14 1.53 -18.18
N VAL A 79 2.74 2.72 -18.65
CA VAL A 79 3.14 4.00 -18.06
C VAL A 79 2.56 4.15 -16.65
N ALA A 80 1.28 3.82 -16.47
CA ALA A 80 0.62 3.86 -15.17
C ALA A 80 1.24 2.87 -14.17
N ALA A 81 1.70 1.71 -14.63
CA ALA A 81 2.37 0.70 -13.81
C ALA A 81 3.76 1.15 -13.36
N PHE A 82 4.53 1.83 -14.21
CA PHE A 82 5.78 2.45 -13.77
C PHE A 82 5.54 3.60 -12.77
N ALA A 83 4.51 4.42 -12.99
CA ALA A 83 4.11 5.44 -12.03
C ALA A 83 3.66 4.81 -10.69
N ALA A 84 2.90 3.71 -10.72
CA ALA A 84 2.54 2.94 -9.54
C ALA A 84 3.77 2.45 -8.78
N ALA A 85 4.73 1.86 -9.47
CA ALA A 85 5.98 1.39 -8.88
C ALA A 85 6.77 2.54 -8.22
N ALA A 86 6.86 3.70 -8.89
CA ALA A 86 7.51 4.88 -8.35
C ALA A 86 6.82 5.38 -7.08
N LEU A 87 5.48 5.50 -7.09
CA LEU A 87 4.71 5.91 -5.92
C LEU A 87 4.90 4.95 -4.73
N LEU A 88 4.83 3.63 -4.99
CA LEU A 88 5.04 2.61 -3.96
C LEU A 88 6.46 2.68 -3.37
N LEU A 89 7.48 2.92 -4.19
CA LEU A 89 8.84 3.10 -3.71
C LEU A 89 9.02 4.36 -2.87
N ILE A 90 8.34 5.47 -3.22
CA ILE A 90 8.31 6.68 -2.40
C ILE A 90 7.70 6.36 -1.02
N TYR A 91 6.59 5.62 -0.98
CA TYR A 91 5.98 5.17 0.27
C TYR A 91 6.91 4.27 1.08
N VAL A 92 7.55 3.28 0.44
CA VAL A 92 8.53 2.39 1.07
C VAL A 92 9.67 3.19 1.69
N ALA A 93 10.26 4.13 0.95
CA ALA A 93 11.36 4.95 1.44
C ALA A 93 10.93 5.84 2.61
N ALA A 94 9.76 6.48 2.52
CA ALA A 94 9.22 7.34 3.57
C ALA A 94 8.92 6.57 4.87
N MET A 95 8.32 5.39 4.76
CA MET A 95 8.07 4.51 5.90
C MET A 95 9.38 3.98 6.51
N ALA A 96 10.28 3.45 5.68
CA ALA A 96 11.56 2.91 6.15
C ALA A 96 12.41 3.97 6.86
N ALA A 97 12.46 5.19 6.33
CA ALA A 97 13.18 6.30 6.97
C ALA A 97 12.61 6.66 8.35
N ASN A 98 11.29 6.60 8.54
CA ASN A 98 10.68 6.87 9.85
C ASN A 98 10.83 5.70 10.83
N LEU A 99 10.78 4.45 10.34
CA LEU A 99 11.07 3.26 11.15
C LEU A 99 12.52 3.25 11.65
N LEU A 100 13.48 3.61 10.81
CA LEU A 100 14.88 3.76 11.21
C LEU A 100 15.11 4.89 12.22
N ARG A 101 14.21 5.87 12.28
CA ARG A 101 14.19 6.94 13.30
C ARG A 101 13.41 6.56 14.56
N GLY A 102 12.95 5.31 14.68
CA GLY A 102 12.16 4.82 15.81
C GLY A 102 10.71 5.33 15.86
N ARG A 103 10.21 5.95 14.78
CA ARG A 103 8.88 6.56 14.74
C ARG A 103 7.87 5.58 14.16
N THR A 104 7.28 4.75 15.01
CA THR A 104 6.32 3.71 14.60
C THR A 104 4.86 4.16 14.67
N ARG A 105 4.54 5.18 15.48
CA ARG A 105 3.15 5.68 15.69
C ARG A 105 2.67 6.67 14.63
N ILE A 106 3.15 6.54 13.39
CA ILE A 106 2.71 7.39 12.28
C ILE A 106 1.70 6.60 11.46
N ASP A 107 0.59 7.21 11.08
CA ASP A 107 -0.41 6.57 10.23
C ASP A 107 0.13 6.36 8.81
N CYS A 108 -0.05 5.16 8.25
CA CYS A 108 0.35 4.87 6.88
C CYS A 108 -0.60 5.46 5.82
N GLY A 109 -1.80 5.93 6.22
CA GLY A 109 -2.82 6.50 5.33
C GLY A 109 -3.41 5.52 4.30
N CYS A 110 -2.97 4.25 4.30
CA CYS A 110 -3.41 3.21 3.37
C CYS A 110 -4.31 2.15 4.03
N GLY A 111 -4.25 2.00 5.36
CA GLY A 111 -4.95 0.94 6.11
C GLY A 111 -6.10 1.41 7.02
N GLY A 112 -6.23 2.72 7.24
CA GLY A 112 -7.28 3.32 8.08
C GLY A 112 -6.69 4.14 9.24
N ALA A 113 -7.49 5.03 9.82
CA ALA A 113 -7.04 5.96 10.84
C ALA A 113 -6.48 5.23 12.08
N GLY A 114 -5.26 5.57 12.50
CA GLY A 114 -4.63 5.10 13.75
C GLY A 114 -3.67 3.91 13.61
N GLN A 115 -3.36 3.47 12.39
CA GLN A 115 -2.44 2.35 12.16
C GLN A 115 -0.98 2.81 12.06
N GLY A 116 -0.16 2.50 13.07
CA GLY A 116 1.27 2.78 13.04
C GLY A 116 2.00 2.12 11.85
N ILE A 117 2.97 2.81 11.24
CA ILE A 117 3.86 2.23 10.23
C ILE A 117 4.62 1.03 10.81
N SER A 118 4.77 -0.02 10.01
CA SER A 118 5.46 -1.26 10.40
C SER A 118 6.30 -1.82 9.27
N TRP A 119 7.28 -2.66 9.61
CA TRP A 119 8.11 -3.36 8.61
C TRP A 119 7.29 -4.31 7.72
N LEU A 120 6.15 -4.81 8.21
CA LEU A 120 5.24 -5.60 7.40
C LEU A 120 4.59 -4.77 6.29
N LEU A 121 4.20 -3.52 6.59
CA LEU A 121 3.68 -2.59 5.57
C LEU A 121 4.76 -2.21 4.54
N VAL A 122 6.01 -2.05 4.97
CA VAL A 122 7.14 -1.85 4.05
C VAL A 122 7.28 -3.04 3.10
N ALA A 123 7.35 -4.26 3.64
CA ALA A 123 7.47 -5.49 2.84
C ALA A 123 6.29 -5.65 1.87
N ARG A 124 5.07 -5.34 2.30
CA ARG A 124 3.87 -5.34 1.46
C ARG A 124 4.03 -4.41 0.27
N ASN A 125 4.46 -3.16 0.48
CA ASN A 125 4.61 -2.19 -0.60
C ASN A 125 5.77 -2.54 -1.54
N VAL A 126 6.82 -3.19 -1.05
CA VAL A 126 7.88 -3.78 -1.91
C VAL A 126 7.30 -4.89 -2.79
N ALA A 127 6.49 -5.80 -2.23
CA ALA A 127 5.83 -6.85 -3.01
C ALA A 127 4.87 -6.27 -4.07
N LEU A 128 4.10 -5.24 -3.71
CA LEU A 128 3.23 -4.51 -4.65
C LEU A 128 4.04 -3.81 -5.76
N THR A 129 5.26 -3.34 -5.46
CA THR A 129 6.16 -2.81 -6.48
C THR A 129 6.54 -3.89 -7.49
N GLY A 130 6.79 -5.12 -7.03
CA GLY A 130 6.99 -6.27 -7.90
C GLY A 130 5.78 -6.55 -8.80
N LEU A 131 4.56 -6.50 -8.24
CA LEU A 131 3.33 -6.62 -9.04
C LEU A 131 3.18 -5.49 -10.06
N ALA A 132 3.59 -4.26 -9.72
CA ALA A 132 3.58 -3.14 -10.66
C ALA A 132 4.54 -3.38 -11.85
N LEU A 133 5.72 -3.94 -11.59
CA LEU A 133 6.64 -4.32 -12.67
C LEU A 133 6.09 -5.44 -13.56
N ILE A 134 5.31 -6.38 -13.00
CA ILE A 134 4.59 -7.40 -13.78
C ILE A 134 3.49 -6.73 -14.61
N ALA A 135 2.71 -5.82 -14.02
CA ALA A 135 1.64 -5.07 -14.69
C ALA A 135 2.16 -4.17 -15.84
N ALA A 136 3.42 -3.74 -15.77
CA ALA A 136 4.07 -2.91 -16.78
C ALA A 136 4.37 -3.67 -18.08
N GLN A 137 4.35 -5.01 -18.06
CA GLN A 137 4.59 -5.82 -19.25
C GLN A 137 3.45 -5.66 -20.26
N ASN A 138 3.77 -5.74 -21.56
CA ASN A 138 2.76 -5.73 -22.60
C ASN A 138 1.99 -7.05 -22.58
N ALA A 139 0.68 -6.97 -22.28
CA ALA A 139 -0.18 -8.13 -22.47
C ALA A 139 -0.41 -8.28 -23.97
N ALA A 140 -0.07 -9.44 -24.52
CA ALA A 140 -0.54 -9.79 -25.85
C ALA A 140 -2.07 -9.70 -25.86
N PRO A 141 -2.69 -9.20 -26.94
CA PRO A 141 -4.15 -9.23 -27.08
C PRO A 141 -4.60 -10.69 -27.09
N ILE A 142 -5.11 -11.15 -25.96
CA ILE A 142 -5.73 -12.47 -25.80
C ILE A 142 -7.23 -12.23 -25.63
N ASP A 143 -8.02 -12.97 -26.40
CA ASP A 143 -9.45 -13.02 -26.19
C ASP A 143 -9.75 -13.83 -24.92
N PHE A 144 -10.10 -13.11 -23.85
CA PHE A 144 -10.48 -13.73 -22.59
C PHE A 144 -11.95 -14.15 -22.70
N GLY A 145 -12.17 -15.46 -22.86
CA GLY A 145 -13.48 -16.04 -22.64
C GLY A 145 -13.96 -15.84 -21.19
N ALA A 146 -15.25 -16.10 -20.93
CA ALA A 146 -15.86 -15.92 -19.60
C ALA A 146 -15.09 -16.60 -18.45
N PHE A 147 -14.52 -17.77 -18.70
CA PHE A 147 -13.68 -18.49 -17.74
C PHE A 147 -12.41 -17.72 -17.37
N GLY A 148 -11.75 -17.08 -18.34
CA GLY A 148 -10.54 -16.29 -18.09
C GLY A 148 -10.82 -15.07 -17.19
N TRP A 149 -11.95 -14.39 -17.41
CA TRP A 149 -12.39 -13.29 -16.56
C TRP A 149 -12.79 -13.74 -15.15
N LEU A 150 -13.42 -14.90 -15.02
CA LEU A 150 -13.71 -15.51 -13.72
C LEU A 150 -12.43 -15.78 -12.93
N VAL A 151 -11.42 -16.39 -13.57
CA VAL A 151 -10.13 -16.67 -12.93
C VAL A 151 -9.40 -15.38 -12.55
N ALA A 152 -9.40 -14.38 -13.44
CA ALA A 152 -8.80 -13.08 -13.14
C ALA A 152 -9.50 -12.39 -11.95
N GLY A 153 -10.84 -12.38 -11.93
CA GLY A 153 -11.62 -11.82 -10.84
C GLY A 153 -11.38 -12.53 -9.51
N ALA A 154 -11.36 -13.87 -9.52
CA ALA A 154 -11.04 -14.67 -8.34
C ALA A 154 -9.62 -14.39 -7.82
N GLY A 155 -8.63 -14.29 -8.72
CA GLY A 155 -7.26 -13.94 -8.38
C GLY A 155 -7.16 -12.57 -7.71
N ILE A 156 -7.78 -11.54 -8.29
CA ILE A 156 -7.81 -10.19 -7.73
C ILE A 156 -8.46 -10.20 -6.33
N ALA A 157 -9.60 -10.88 -6.17
CA ALA A 157 -10.28 -10.99 -4.88
C ALA A 157 -9.42 -11.71 -3.83
N SER A 158 -8.72 -12.79 -4.19
CA SER A 158 -7.80 -13.49 -3.28
C SER A 158 -6.64 -12.61 -2.84
N PHE A 159 -5.97 -11.91 -3.76
CA PHE A 159 -4.90 -10.97 -3.41
C PHE A 159 -5.41 -9.82 -2.55
N TRP A 160 -6.60 -9.30 -2.85
CA TRP A 160 -7.24 -8.24 -2.07
C TRP A 160 -7.51 -8.66 -0.63
N LEU A 161 -8.11 -9.84 -0.43
CA LEU A 161 -8.38 -10.39 0.89
C LEU A 161 -7.09 -10.68 1.66
N LEU A 162 -6.04 -11.16 0.98
CA LEU A 162 -4.72 -11.35 1.59
C LEU A 162 -4.15 -10.03 2.10
N ILE A 163 -4.24 -8.95 1.32
CA ILE A 163 -3.78 -7.61 1.72
C ILE A 163 -4.54 -7.13 2.96
N ILE A 164 -5.88 -7.24 2.97
CA ILE A 164 -6.70 -6.87 4.13
C ILE A 164 -6.33 -7.71 5.36
N GLY A 165 -6.14 -9.02 5.18
CA GLY A 165 -5.74 -9.92 6.26
C GLY A 165 -4.38 -9.55 6.87
N LEU A 166 -3.40 -9.21 6.02
CA LEU A 166 -2.09 -8.75 6.46
C LEU A 166 -2.16 -7.40 7.21
N GLU A 167 -3.02 -6.47 6.78
CA GLU A 167 -3.28 -5.22 7.50
C GLU A 167 -3.88 -5.48 8.88
N LYS A 168 -4.89 -6.37 8.96
CA LYS A 168 -5.51 -6.74 10.24
C LYS A 168 -4.54 -7.45 11.19
N LEU A 169 -3.63 -8.26 10.65
CA LEU A 169 -2.57 -8.86 11.44
C LEU A 169 -1.59 -7.81 11.99
N ALA A 170 -1.20 -6.83 11.17
CA ALA A 170 -0.33 -5.73 11.59
C ALA A 170 -0.99 -4.87 12.69
N GLU A 171 -2.27 -4.57 12.54
CA GLU A 171 -3.12 -3.93 13.55
C GLU A 171 -3.07 -4.70 14.87
N ASN A 172 -3.40 -5.98 14.84
CA ASN A 172 -3.51 -6.79 16.04
C ASN A 172 -2.16 -6.94 16.76
N LEU A 173 -1.07 -7.12 16.02
CA LEU A 173 0.29 -7.16 16.59
C LEU A 173 0.65 -5.85 17.29
N SER A 174 0.25 -4.70 16.74
CA SER A 174 0.50 -3.41 17.38
C SER A 174 -0.31 -3.23 18.67
N TYR A 175 -1.53 -3.76 18.73
CA TYR A 175 -2.36 -3.74 19.94
C TYR A 175 -1.75 -4.61 21.04
N LEU A 176 -1.26 -5.81 20.70
CA LEU A 176 -0.62 -6.71 21.66
C LEU A 176 0.66 -6.11 22.24
N ALA A 177 1.48 -5.47 21.39
CA ALA A 177 2.70 -4.79 21.87
C ALA A 177 2.37 -3.64 22.84
N ALA A 178 1.34 -2.85 22.55
CA ALA A 178 0.91 -1.77 23.44
C ALA A 178 0.31 -2.28 24.77
N ALA A 179 -0.37 -3.43 24.75
CA ALA A 179 -0.91 -4.05 25.95
C ALA A 179 0.19 -4.59 26.89
N ASP A 180 1.24 -5.17 26.32
CA ASP A 180 2.41 -5.68 27.07
C ASP A 180 3.19 -4.54 27.75
N ASP A 181 3.45 -3.45 27.02
CA ASP A 181 4.10 -2.24 27.56
C ASP A 181 3.33 -1.67 28.77
N ASN A 182 1.99 -1.57 28.67
CA ASN A 182 1.14 -1.06 29.76
C ASN A 182 1.13 -2.00 30.97
N ALA A 183 1.17 -3.32 30.76
CA ALA A 183 1.21 -4.28 31.85
C ALA A 183 2.53 -4.18 32.65
N HIS A 184 3.64 -3.96 31.96
CA HIS A 184 4.94 -3.72 32.59
C HIS A 184 4.98 -2.42 33.41
N ASP A 185 4.41 -1.33 32.90
CA ASP A 185 4.38 -0.03 33.61
C ASP A 185 3.57 -0.09 34.92
N HIS A 186 2.39 -0.72 34.90
CA HIS A 186 1.58 -0.92 36.11
C HIS A 186 2.31 -1.72 37.19
N GLN A 187 3.11 -2.72 36.81
CA GLN A 187 3.85 -3.53 37.76
C GLN A 187 5.01 -2.78 38.40
N HIS A 188 5.68 -1.89 37.65
CA HIS A 188 6.70 -0.98 38.21
C HIS A 188 6.08 0.04 39.17
N HIS A 189 4.93 0.61 38.81
CA HIS A 189 4.27 1.61 39.66
C HIS A 189 3.81 1.03 41.01
N HIS A 190 3.41 -0.25 41.06
CA HIS A 190 3.06 -0.94 42.30
C HIS A 190 4.26 -1.23 43.21
N LEU A 191 5.46 -1.43 42.65
CA LEU A 191 6.68 -1.70 43.42
C LEU A 191 7.28 -0.44 44.05
N GLU A 192 7.06 0.74 43.46
CA GLU A 192 7.56 2.01 44.01
C GLU A 192 6.66 2.60 45.12
N THR A 193 5.42 2.11 45.24
CA THR A 193 4.46 2.59 46.24
C THR A 193 4.49 1.85 47.58
N HIS A 194 5.40 0.88 47.76
CA HIS A 194 5.56 0.06 48.98
C HIS A 194 6.98 0.16 49.54
#